data_AF-A0A4V2LNE3-F1
#
_entry.id   AF-A0A4V2LNE3-F1
#
_cell.length_a   1.000
_cell.length_b   1.000
_cell.length_c   1.000
_cell.angle_alpha   90.00
_cell.angle_beta   90.00
_cell.angle_gamma   90.00
#
_symmetry.space_group_name_H-M   'P 1'
#
loop_
_entity.id
_entity.type
_entity.pdbx_description
1 polymer ?
#
loop_
_entity_poly.entity_id
_entity_poly.type
_entity_poly.pdbx_seq_one_letter_code
_entity_poly.pdbx_strand_id
1 'polypeptide(L)'
;MAEQEDKQALMIQLPWTVPQQPNVQTIVLQQPAKTHMELNASTDKTAISSFALSVIIALILGSFATWLAYWYGRRSFDLTRQSFEAVIKQIESSEQSALNLNAKLFEQQLILQNQKDKSEREKNTMDRFRNAALNFIMHAETFASYITFLHSSHQDFKFEEKIEVGSYEHKIFLSILEKIDLLFESRSNLLFSTLEMEISTYDQVDKSIAEIINQTIFVRNNLIRERDTIMAEVKKYKFVIDKTKLILKKILDKEAA
;
A
#
# COMPACT_ATOMS: atom_id res chain seq x y z
N MET A 1 24.11 32.70 32.17
CA MET A 1 24.44 33.88 31.33
C MET A 1 24.35 33.42 29.89
N ALA A 2 23.43 33.86 29.04
CA ALA A 2 22.35 34.85 29.08
C ALA A 2 21.29 34.31 28.09
N GLU A 3 19.99 34.27 28.41
CA GLU A 3 19.03 35.37 28.23
C GLU A 3 19.27 36.22 26.98
N GLN A 4 18.38 36.05 25.99
CA GLN A 4 17.71 37.10 25.21
C GLN A 4 16.98 36.41 24.06
N GLU A 5 15.74 35.95 24.30
CA GLU A 5 14.53 36.72 23.98
C GLU A 5 14.59 37.38 22.59
N ASP A 6 14.10 36.59 21.65
CA ASP A 6 13.64 36.95 20.33
C ASP A 6 12.58 38.07 20.42
N LYS A 7 13.03 39.32 20.44
CA LYS A 7 12.22 40.50 20.18
C LYS A 7 12.57 41.02 18.79
N GLN A 8 12.11 40.31 17.77
CA GLN A 8 11.85 40.95 16.48
C GLN A 8 10.74 41.98 16.70
N ALA A 9 11.17 43.20 17.02
CA ALA A 9 10.36 44.39 17.00
C ALA A 9 9.76 44.54 15.59
N LEU A 10 8.51 44.14 15.44
CA LEU A 10 7.63 44.55 14.35
C LEU A 10 7.48 46.07 14.43
N MET A 11 8.44 46.80 13.85
CA MET A 11 8.32 48.22 13.59
C MET A 11 7.31 48.41 12.46
N ILE A 12 6.06 48.59 12.84
CA ILE A 12 5.02 49.09 11.95
C ILE A 12 5.29 50.58 11.72
N GLN A 13 5.86 50.93 10.57
CA GLN A 13 5.94 52.31 10.10
C GLN A 13 4.53 52.80 9.73
N LEU A 14 4.01 53.80 10.45
CA LEU A 14 2.80 54.53 10.09
C LEU A 14 3.18 55.75 9.21
N PRO A 15 2.58 55.95 8.02
CA PRO A 15 3.11 56.85 7.02
C PRO A 15 2.50 58.27 7.08
N TRP A 16 2.34 58.87 8.26
CA TRP A 16 1.78 60.23 8.35
C TRP A 16 2.49 61.09 9.39
N THR A 17 3.30 62.02 8.89
CA THR A 17 3.91 63.12 9.64
C THR A 17 2.86 64.17 9.97
N VAL A 18 2.71 64.51 11.26
CA VAL A 18 1.91 65.65 11.73
C VAL A 18 2.60 66.95 11.29
N PRO A 19 1.96 67.86 10.53
CA PRO A 19 2.54 69.16 10.27
C PRO A 19 2.56 69.98 11.57
N GLN A 20 3.75 70.38 12.03
CA GLN A 20 3.88 71.36 13.11
C GLN A 20 3.36 72.71 12.61
N GLN A 21 2.31 73.23 13.25
CA GLN A 21 1.89 74.62 13.04
C GLN A 21 2.95 75.55 13.66
N PRO A 22 3.40 76.59 12.93
CA PRO A 22 4.30 77.58 13.51
C PRO A 22 3.61 78.33 14.66
N ASN A 23 4.37 78.48 15.74
CA ASN A 23 4.04 79.18 16.98
C ASN A 23 3.61 80.63 16.68
N VAL A 24 2.34 80.96 16.93
CA VAL A 24 1.81 82.32 16.80
C VAL A 24 2.29 83.15 17.98
N GLN A 25 3.24 84.05 17.76
CA GLN A 25 3.50 85.13 18.71
C GLN A 25 2.39 86.18 18.57
N THR A 26 1.50 86.22 19.55
CA THR A 26 0.53 87.29 19.72
C THR A 26 1.24 88.56 20.19
N ILE A 27 1.30 89.58 19.34
CA ILE A 27 1.65 90.94 19.77
C ILE A 27 0.43 91.49 20.53
N VAL A 28 0.55 91.57 21.86
CA VAL A 28 -0.42 92.26 22.72
C VAL A 28 -0.11 93.76 22.66
N LEU A 29 -0.84 94.51 21.84
CA LEU A 29 -0.90 95.96 21.95
C LEU A 29 -2.12 96.32 22.80
N GLN A 30 -1.83 96.67 24.05
CA GLN A 30 -2.75 97.29 25.00
C GLN A 30 -3.36 98.56 24.40
N GLN A 31 -4.69 98.61 24.36
CA GLN A 31 -5.45 99.85 24.28
C GLN A 31 -5.15 100.72 25.51
N PRO A 32 -5.36 102.04 25.40
CA PRO A 32 -6.50 102.50 26.17
C PRO A 32 -7.39 103.53 25.46
N ALA A 33 -8.66 103.37 25.80
CA ALA A 33 -9.64 104.40 26.11
C ALA A 33 -10.39 105.10 24.97
N LYS A 34 -11.65 104.66 24.89
CA LYS A 34 -12.88 105.44 24.68
C LYS A 34 -13.17 105.85 23.25
N THR A 35 -13.86 104.95 22.56
CA THR A 35 -14.86 105.31 21.56
C THR A 35 -16.10 104.45 21.78
N HIS A 36 -17.11 105.09 22.37
CA HIS A 36 -18.55 104.82 22.29
C HIS A 36 -18.97 103.36 22.06
N MET A 37 -19.41 102.70 23.14
CA MET A 37 -20.33 101.56 23.08
C MET A 37 -21.63 102.00 22.40
N GLU A 38 -21.70 101.85 21.08
CA GLU A 38 -22.99 101.59 20.45
C GLU A 38 -23.31 100.12 20.72
N LEU A 39 -24.06 99.90 21.82
CA LEU A 39 -24.72 98.63 22.08
C LEU A 39 -25.82 98.46 21.04
N ASN A 40 -25.42 98.03 19.85
CA ASN A 40 -26.36 97.61 18.82
C ASN A 40 -26.96 96.29 19.29
N ALA A 41 -28.23 96.31 19.71
CA ALA A 41 -29.00 95.14 20.12
C ALA A 41 -29.09 94.05 19.01
N SER A 42 -28.62 94.33 17.80
CA SER A 42 -28.49 93.38 16.68
C SER A 42 -27.19 92.57 16.67
N THR A 43 -26.12 92.97 17.37
CA THR A 43 -24.85 92.21 17.36
C THR A 43 -24.88 91.05 18.38
N ASP A 44 -25.46 91.26 19.57
CA ASP A 44 -25.64 90.20 20.58
C ASP A 44 -26.66 89.14 20.15
N LYS A 45 -27.74 89.52 19.46
CA LYS A 45 -28.70 88.54 18.89
C LYS A 45 -28.08 87.66 17.81
N THR A 46 -27.12 88.18 17.05
CA THR A 46 -26.48 87.46 15.94
C THR A 46 -25.35 86.55 16.44
N ALA A 47 -24.60 86.96 17.47
CA ALA A 47 -23.61 86.12 18.13
C ALA A 47 -24.27 84.97 18.93
N ILE A 48 -25.35 85.24 19.66
CA ILE A 48 -26.10 84.20 20.39
C ILE A 48 -26.82 83.25 19.41
N SER A 49 -27.36 83.74 18.29
CA SER A 49 -28.03 82.89 17.29
C SER A 49 -27.05 82.00 16.52
N SER A 50 -25.87 82.52 16.17
CA SER A 50 -24.79 81.73 15.55
C SER A 50 -24.20 80.69 16.51
N PHE A 51 -24.07 81.03 17.81
CA PHE A 51 -23.70 80.07 18.83
C PHE A 51 -24.76 78.96 18.99
N ALA A 52 -26.04 79.32 19.09
CA ALA A 52 -27.13 78.35 19.17
C ALA A 52 -27.20 77.44 17.93
N LEU A 53 -27.03 78.01 16.73
CA LEU A 53 -26.99 77.26 15.48
C LEU A 53 -25.78 76.30 15.45
N SER A 54 -24.62 76.73 15.94
CA SER A 54 -23.43 75.89 16.03
C SER A 54 -23.61 74.71 16.99
N VAL A 55 -24.27 74.92 18.14
CA VAL A 55 -24.57 73.86 19.11
C VAL A 55 -25.55 72.84 18.52
N ILE A 56 -26.58 73.30 17.80
CA ILE A 56 -27.54 72.42 17.12
C ILE A 56 -26.83 71.59 16.05
N ILE A 57 -26.00 72.22 15.21
CA ILE A 57 -25.23 71.53 14.17
C ILE A 57 -24.27 70.52 14.82
N ALA A 58 -23.58 70.88 15.91
CA ALA A 58 -22.68 69.99 16.63
C ALA A 58 -23.41 68.79 17.25
N LEU A 59 -24.61 68.99 17.81
CA LEU A 59 -25.44 67.89 18.35
C LEU A 59 -25.93 66.95 17.25
N ILE A 60 -26.35 67.49 16.10
CA ILE A 60 -26.77 66.69 14.94
C ILE A 60 -25.58 65.88 14.42
N LEU A 61 -24.43 66.51 14.21
CA LEU A 61 -23.21 65.84 13.73
C LEU A 61 -22.69 64.81 14.74
N GLY A 62 -22.71 65.12 16.03
CA GLY A 62 -22.32 64.17 17.08
C GLY A 62 -23.24 62.95 17.16
N SER A 63 -24.55 63.17 17.01
CA SER A 63 -25.54 62.08 16.97
C SER A 63 -25.40 61.24 15.69
N PHE A 64 -25.18 61.86 14.54
CA PHE A 64 -24.92 61.15 13.28
C PHE A 64 -23.62 60.35 13.33
N ALA A 65 -22.53 60.91 13.88
CA ALA A 65 -21.27 60.21 14.04
C ALA A 65 -21.42 59.00 14.98
N THR A 66 -22.14 59.16 16.08
CA THR A 66 -22.42 58.06 17.03
C THR A 66 -23.28 56.97 16.39
N TRP A 67 -24.30 57.35 15.61
CA TRP A 67 -25.14 56.42 14.88
C TRP A 67 -24.36 55.66 13.80
N LEU A 68 -23.53 56.36 13.00
CA LEU A 68 -22.66 55.74 12.01
C LEU A 68 -21.67 54.78 12.67
N ALA A 69 -21.02 55.18 13.77
CA ALA A 69 -20.10 54.31 14.50
C ALA A 69 -20.79 53.03 15.01
N TYR A 70 -22.00 53.16 15.57
CA TYR A 70 -22.81 52.00 15.97
C TYR A 70 -23.19 51.12 14.78
N TRP A 71 -23.59 51.72 13.66
CA TRP A 71 -23.99 51.00 12.45
C TRP A 71 -22.82 50.24 11.83
N TYR A 72 -21.66 50.89 11.67
CA TYR A 72 -20.44 50.24 11.17
C TYR A 72 -19.97 49.14 12.13
N GLY A 73 -19.96 49.39 13.44
CA GLY A 73 -19.62 48.37 14.43
C GLY A 73 -20.51 47.14 14.31
N ARG A 74 -21.84 47.33 14.26
CA ARG A 74 -22.80 46.24 14.11
C ARG A 74 -22.61 45.48 12.79
N ARG A 75 -22.42 46.19 11.67
CA ARG A 75 -22.21 45.56 10.35
C ARG A 75 -20.90 44.78 10.28
N SER A 76 -19.83 45.30 10.88
CA SER A 76 -18.55 44.60 11.00
C SER A 76 -18.68 43.33 11.83
N PHE A 77 -19.34 43.38 13.00
CA PHE A 77 -19.58 42.19 13.82
C PHE A 77 -20.40 41.12 13.07
N ASP A 78 -21.43 41.52 12.34
CA ASP A 78 -22.24 40.59 11.54
C ASP A 78 -21.42 39.90 10.43
N LEU A 79 -20.57 40.67 9.71
CA LEU A 79 -19.69 40.12 8.68
C LEU A 79 -18.64 39.18 9.30
N THR A 80 -18.01 39.58 10.40
CA THR A 80 -17.04 38.76 11.13
C THR A 80 -17.68 37.46 11.63
N ARG A 81 -18.92 37.53 12.15
CA ARG A 81 -19.67 36.34 12.56
C ARG A 81 -19.91 35.39 11.39
N GLN A 82 -20.36 35.90 10.24
CA GLN A 82 -20.56 35.08 9.05
C GLN A 82 -19.26 34.44 8.56
N SER A 83 -18.13 35.17 8.61
CA SER A 83 -16.82 34.61 8.27
C SER A 83 -16.40 33.50 9.23
N PHE A 84 -16.59 33.66 10.54
CA PHE A 84 -16.31 32.60 11.52
C PHE A 84 -17.19 31.37 11.32
N GLU A 85 -18.51 31.56 11.12
CA GLU A 85 -19.43 30.45 10.85
C GLU A 85 -19.05 29.70 9.56
N ALA A 86 -18.64 30.41 8.50
CA ALA A 86 -18.17 29.79 7.27
C ALA A 86 -16.87 28.98 7.47
N VAL A 87 -15.92 29.50 8.25
CA VAL A 87 -14.67 28.80 8.57
C VAL A 87 -14.94 27.56 9.43
N ILE A 88 -15.79 27.65 10.44
CA ILE A 88 -16.19 26.49 11.27
C ILE A 88 -16.80 25.40 10.38
N LYS A 89 -17.76 25.78 9.53
CA LYS A 89 -18.39 24.84 8.60
C LYS A 89 -17.40 24.21 7.61
N GLN A 90 -16.42 24.98 7.16
CA GLN A 90 -15.36 24.47 6.30
C GLN A 90 -14.46 23.47 7.04
N ILE A 91 -14.08 23.76 8.29
CA ILE A 91 -13.29 22.86 9.13
C ILE A 91 -14.04 21.55 9.37
N GLU A 92 -15.32 21.60 9.76
CA GLU A 92 -16.15 20.41 9.96
C GLU A 92 -16.27 19.58 8.67
N SER A 93 -16.52 20.24 7.54
CA SER A 93 -16.59 19.57 6.24
C SER A 93 -15.24 18.93 5.85
N SER A 94 -14.13 19.58 6.18
CA SER A 94 -12.78 19.06 5.93
C SER A 94 -12.45 17.88 6.85
N GLU A 95 -12.81 17.94 8.12
CA GLU A 95 -12.67 16.82 9.08
C GLU A 95 -13.46 15.60 8.60
N GLN A 96 -14.74 15.79 8.28
CA GLN A 96 -15.58 14.70 7.78
C GLN A 96 -15.04 14.10 6.48
N SER A 97 -14.51 14.95 5.58
CA SER A 97 -13.88 14.50 4.34
C SER A 97 -12.59 13.72 4.60
N ALA A 98 -11.75 14.20 5.52
CA ALA A 98 -10.51 13.52 5.91
C ALA A 98 -10.80 12.16 6.55
N LEU A 99 -11.78 12.08 7.46
CA LEU A 99 -12.21 10.82 8.07
C LEU A 99 -12.73 9.83 7.02
N ASN A 100 -13.58 10.28 6.09
CA ASN A 100 -14.08 9.45 5.00
C ASN A 100 -12.98 8.97 4.05
N LEU A 101 -12.01 9.84 3.72
CA LEU A 101 -10.87 9.49 2.88
C LEU A 101 -9.97 8.48 3.57
N ASN A 102 -9.68 8.65 4.86
CA ASN A 102 -8.87 7.73 5.65
C ASN A 102 -9.56 6.36 5.78
N ALA A 103 -10.88 6.32 6.00
CA ALA A 103 -11.63 5.07 6.02
C ALA A 103 -11.54 4.32 4.68
N LYS A 104 -11.78 5.02 3.56
CA LYS A 104 -11.64 4.43 2.22
C LYS A 104 -10.22 3.97 1.92
N LEU A 105 -9.22 4.74 2.33
CA LEU A 105 -7.81 4.40 2.13
C LEU A 105 -7.43 3.15 2.94
N PHE A 106 -7.93 3.02 4.17
CA PHE A 106 -7.73 1.83 4.98
C PHE A 106 -8.40 0.59 4.36
N GLU A 107 -9.64 0.72 3.89
CA GLU A 107 -10.34 -0.36 3.18
C GLU A 107 -9.58 -0.79 1.91
N GLN A 108 -9.10 0.17 1.11
CA GLN A 108 -8.30 -0.13 -0.08
C GLN A 108 -6.98 -0.81 0.27
N GLN A 109 -6.29 -0.36 1.33
CA GLN A 109 -5.06 -1.01 1.79
C GLN A 109 -5.31 -2.45 2.23
N LEU A 110 -6.41 -2.71 2.94
CA LEU A 110 -6.79 -4.06 3.36
C LEU A 110 -7.08 -4.96 2.14
N ILE A 111 -7.81 -4.46 1.15
CA ILE A 111 -8.09 -5.20 -0.10
C ILE A 111 -6.79 -5.52 -0.84
N LEU A 112 -5.91 -4.53 -1.00
CA LEU A 112 -4.62 -4.72 -1.69
C LEU A 112 -3.71 -5.70 -0.95
N GLN A 113 -3.68 -5.64 0.38
CA GLN A 113 -2.92 -6.58 1.20
C GLN A 113 -3.46 -8.01 1.03
N ASN A 114 -4.77 -8.21 1.13
CA ASN A 114 -5.39 -9.52 0.92
C ASN A 114 -5.14 -10.06 -0.50
N GLN A 115 -5.17 -9.21 -1.52
CA GLN A 115 -4.85 -9.59 -2.90
C GLN A 115 -3.38 -10.00 -3.04
N LYS A 116 -2.47 -9.26 -2.41
CA LYS A 116 -1.04 -9.57 -2.40
C LYS A 116 -0.79 -10.91 -1.71
N ASP A 117 -1.36 -11.11 -0.52
CA ASP A 117 -1.22 -12.35 0.24
C ASP A 117 -1.78 -13.55 -0.52
N LYS A 118 -2.92 -13.37 -1.21
CA LYS A 118 -3.49 -14.40 -2.07
C LYS A 118 -2.57 -14.74 -3.24
N SER A 119 -2.06 -13.75 -3.96
CA SER A 119 -1.14 -13.94 -5.08
C SER A 119 0.17 -14.60 -4.65
N GLU A 120 0.70 -14.23 -3.49
CA GLU A 120 1.92 -14.84 -2.94
C GLU A 120 1.70 -16.31 -2.55
N ARG A 121 0.53 -16.64 -1.98
CA ARG A 121 0.16 -18.04 -1.72
C ARG A 121 0.08 -18.84 -3.02
N GLU A 122 -0.64 -18.35 -4.03
CA GLU A 122 -0.77 -19.02 -5.33
C GLU A 122 0.60 -19.27 -5.97
N LYS A 123 1.49 -18.26 -5.95
CA LYS A 123 2.86 -18.41 -6.43
C LYS A 123 3.65 -19.46 -5.65
N ASN A 124 3.57 -19.44 -4.32
CA ASN A 124 4.27 -20.41 -3.47
C ASN A 124 3.76 -21.85 -3.70
N THR A 125 2.45 -22.03 -3.85
CA THR A 125 1.84 -23.33 -4.19
C THR A 125 2.34 -23.82 -5.55
N MET A 126 2.39 -22.94 -6.55
CA MET A 126 2.88 -23.27 -7.89
C MET A 126 4.38 -23.62 -7.90
N ASP A 127 5.21 -22.88 -7.17
CA ASP A 127 6.64 -23.15 -7.07
C ASP A 127 6.92 -24.49 -6.34
N ARG A 128 6.14 -24.81 -5.28
CA ARG A 128 6.20 -26.12 -4.62
C ARG A 128 5.83 -27.26 -5.57
N PHE A 129 4.73 -27.10 -6.30
CA PHE A 129 4.29 -28.09 -7.30
C PHE A 129 5.34 -28.30 -8.38
N ARG A 130 5.89 -27.21 -8.94
CA ARG A 130 6.96 -27.27 -9.95
C ARG A 130 8.17 -28.04 -9.44
N ASN A 131 8.65 -27.73 -8.24
CA ASN A 131 9.82 -28.40 -7.66
C ASN A 131 9.55 -29.88 -7.37
N ALA A 132 8.38 -30.22 -6.84
CA ALA A 132 8.00 -31.61 -6.58
C ALA A 132 7.86 -32.41 -7.88
N ALA A 133 7.29 -31.82 -8.93
CA ALA A 133 7.16 -32.41 -10.26
C ALA A 133 8.53 -32.71 -10.88
N LEU A 134 9.46 -31.73 -10.82
CA LEU A 134 10.81 -31.90 -11.32
C LEU A 134 11.57 -33.00 -10.58
N ASN A 135 11.48 -33.04 -9.25
CA ASN A 135 12.13 -34.07 -8.44
C ASN A 135 11.58 -35.47 -8.77
N PHE A 136 10.26 -35.61 -8.87
CA PHE A 136 9.63 -36.89 -9.20
C PHE A 136 10.08 -37.41 -10.57
N ILE A 137 10.07 -36.55 -11.60
CA ILE A 137 10.56 -36.92 -12.94
C ILE A 137 12.05 -37.27 -12.90
N MET A 138 12.87 -36.50 -12.19
CA MET A 138 14.30 -36.76 -12.04
C MET A 138 14.57 -38.14 -11.43
N HIS A 139 13.84 -38.53 -10.39
CA HIS A 139 13.98 -39.85 -9.77
C HIS A 139 13.53 -40.97 -10.73
N ALA A 140 12.45 -40.77 -11.47
CA ALA A 140 11.99 -41.74 -12.47
C ALA A 140 13.03 -41.94 -13.59
N GLU A 141 13.60 -40.85 -14.10
CA GLU A 141 14.67 -40.91 -15.11
C GLU A 141 15.97 -41.53 -14.57
N THR A 142 16.31 -41.23 -13.32
CA THR A 142 17.47 -41.81 -12.64
C THR A 142 17.31 -43.33 -12.52
N PHE A 143 16.12 -43.80 -12.13
CA PHE A 143 15.81 -45.22 -12.12
C PHE A 143 15.93 -45.83 -13.53
N ALA A 144 15.29 -45.24 -14.55
CA ALA A 144 15.36 -45.73 -15.92
C ALA A 144 16.81 -45.84 -16.46
N SER A 145 17.61 -44.80 -16.18
CA SER A 145 19.01 -44.73 -16.60
C SER A 145 19.85 -45.77 -15.87
N TYR A 146 19.61 -45.96 -14.57
CA TYR A 146 20.31 -46.95 -13.78
C TYR A 146 20.00 -48.38 -14.27
N ILE A 147 18.74 -48.71 -14.54
CA ILE A 147 18.38 -50.03 -15.11
C ILE A 147 18.99 -50.22 -16.49
N THR A 148 19.01 -49.18 -17.34
CA THR A 148 19.68 -49.24 -18.66
C THR A 148 21.16 -49.57 -18.50
N PHE A 149 21.84 -48.89 -17.57
CA PHE A 149 23.26 -49.13 -17.26
C PHE A 149 23.51 -50.55 -16.74
N LEU A 150 22.66 -51.04 -15.83
CA LEU A 150 22.77 -52.40 -15.32
C LEU A 150 22.62 -53.44 -16.43
N HIS A 151 21.66 -53.22 -17.34
CA HIS A 151 21.49 -54.11 -18.49
C HIS A 151 22.68 -54.06 -19.44
N SER A 152 23.36 -52.93 -19.63
CA SER A 152 24.53 -52.86 -20.52
C SER A 152 25.81 -53.41 -19.89
N SER A 153 26.01 -53.18 -18.59
CA SER A 153 27.30 -53.41 -17.94
C SER A 153 27.36 -54.71 -17.12
N HIS A 154 26.20 -55.30 -16.82
CA HIS A 154 26.10 -56.44 -15.91
C HIS A 154 25.07 -57.47 -16.39
N GLN A 155 25.09 -57.83 -17.68
CA GLN A 155 24.12 -58.76 -18.30
C GLN A 155 24.04 -60.11 -17.60
N ASP A 156 25.15 -60.59 -17.04
CA ASP A 156 25.25 -61.93 -16.44
C ASP A 156 24.70 -62.02 -15.01
N PHE A 157 24.37 -60.89 -14.37
CA PHE A 157 23.87 -60.92 -12.99
C PHE A 157 22.49 -61.56 -12.89
N LYS A 158 22.40 -62.62 -12.10
CA LYS A 158 21.12 -63.25 -11.78
C LYS A 158 20.69 -62.81 -10.40
N PHE A 159 19.55 -62.12 -10.31
CA PHE A 159 18.91 -61.80 -9.04
C PHE A 159 17.99 -62.93 -8.55
N GLU A 160 18.08 -64.09 -9.19
CA GLU A 160 17.26 -65.27 -8.98
C GLU A 160 17.66 -65.96 -7.66
N GLU A 161 16.84 -65.68 -6.64
CA GLU A 161 16.58 -66.46 -5.43
C GLU A 161 17.41 -66.19 -4.17
N LYS A 162 18.73 -65.97 -4.20
CA LYS A 162 19.45 -65.47 -2.99
C LYS A 162 20.67 -64.66 -3.38
N ILE A 163 20.57 -63.35 -3.17
CA ILE A 163 21.73 -62.47 -3.27
C ILE A 163 22.50 -62.58 -1.95
N GLU A 164 23.75 -63.05 -2.01
CA GLU A 164 24.61 -63.17 -0.84
C GLU A 164 24.83 -61.79 -0.18
N VAL A 165 24.52 -61.68 1.11
CA VAL A 165 24.61 -60.40 1.82
C VAL A 165 26.06 -59.90 1.80
N GLY A 166 26.25 -58.67 1.33
CA GLY A 166 27.57 -58.05 1.20
C GLY A 166 28.24 -58.27 -0.17
N SER A 167 27.69 -59.12 -1.04
CA SER A 167 28.18 -59.29 -2.42
C SER A 167 28.01 -58.01 -3.24
N TYR A 168 28.66 -57.96 -4.41
CA TYR A 168 28.52 -56.82 -5.32
C TYR A 168 27.09 -56.71 -5.88
N GLU A 169 26.46 -57.85 -6.21
CA GLU A 169 25.06 -57.94 -6.63
C GLU A 169 24.11 -57.45 -5.52
N HIS A 170 24.43 -57.72 -4.25
CA HIS A 170 23.67 -57.23 -3.11
C HIS A 170 23.66 -55.71 -3.06
N LYS A 171 24.85 -55.09 -3.21
CA LYS A 171 24.99 -53.63 -3.22
C LYS A 171 24.20 -53.02 -4.38
N ILE A 172 24.26 -53.61 -5.57
CA ILE A 172 23.45 -53.15 -6.71
C ILE A 172 21.96 -53.28 -6.43
N PHE A 173 21.52 -54.41 -5.87
CA PHE A 173 20.11 -54.60 -5.53
C PHE A 173 19.63 -53.55 -4.51
N LEU A 174 20.41 -53.26 -3.48
CA LEU A 174 20.14 -52.18 -2.54
C LEU A 174 20.07 -50.81 -3.25
N SER A 175 20.98 -50.53 -4.19
CA SER A 175 20.94 -49.30 -4.99
C SER A 175 19.72 -49.18 -5.93
N ILE A 176 19.13 -50.30 -6.34
CA ILE A 176 17.84 -50.31 -7.06
C ILE A 176 16.72 -49.95 -6.10
N LEU A 177 16.67 -50.58 -4.91
CA LEU A 177 15.64 -50.31 -3.92
C LEU A 177 15.68 -48.85 -3.45
N GLU A 178 16.85 -48.30 -3.18
CA GLU A 178 17.03 -46.89 -2.81
C GLU A 178 16.43 -45.94 -3.86
N LYS A 179 16.62 -46.22 -5.16
CA LYS A 179 16.04 -45.40 -6.24
C LYS A 179 14.53 -45.50 -6.30
N ILE A 180 13.98 -46.67 -6.00
CA ILE A 180 12.54 -46.87 -5.90
C ILE A 180 12.00 -46.11 -4.69
N ASP A 181 12.67 -46.18 -3.54
CA ASP A 181 12.24 -45.48 -2.32
C ASP A 181 12.22 -43.95 -2.54
N LEU A 182 13.26 -43.39 -3.16
CA LEU A 182 13.31 -41.97 -3.54
C LEU A 182 12.19 -41.58 -4.53
N LEU A 183 11.84 -42.48 -5.45
CA LEU A 183 10.72 -42.26 -6.37
C LEU A 183 9.36 -42.26 -5.62
N PHE A 184 9.19 -43.14 -4.64
CA PHE A 184 7.98 -43.21 -3.83
C PHE A 184 7.84 -42.01 -2.87
N GLU A 185 8.96 -41.55 -2.30
CA GLU A 185 9.00 -40.33 -1.49
C GLU A 185 8.63 -39.11 -2.33
N SER A 186 9.26 -38.94 -3.50
CA SER A 186 8.95 -37.83 -4.41
C SER A 186 7.52 -37.88 -4.97
N ARG A 187 6.93 -39.07 -5.16
CA ARG A 187 5.49 -39.23 -5.44
C ARG A 187 4.65 -38.58 -4.34
N SER A 188 4.96 -38.89 -3.08
CA SER A 188 4.18 -38.39 -1.95
C SER A 188 4.26 -36.87 -1.89
N ASN A 189 5.46 -36.31 -2.07
CA ASN A 189 5.68 -34.85 -2.12
C ASN A 189 4.92 -34.18 -3.27
N LEU A 190 4.87 -34.82 -4.44
CA LEU A 190 4.11 -34.31 -5.58
C LEU A 190 2.60 -34.33 -5.31
N LEU A 191 2.05 -35.40 -4.73
CA LEU A 191 0.64 -35.45 -4.34
C LEU A 191 0.29 -34.45 -3.23
N PHE A 192 1.19 -34.22 -2.27
CA PHE A 192 0.97 -33.19 -1.25
C PHE A 192 0.94 -31.78 -1.87
N SER A 193 1.77 -31.54 -2.89
CA SER A 193 1.80 -30.24 -3.57
C SER A 193 0.54 -29.93 -4.38
N THR A 194 -0.31 -30.92 -4.67
CA THR A 194 -1.57 -30.74 -5.40
C THR A 194 -2.80 -30.58 -4.50
N LEU A 195 -2.66 -30.65 -3.17
CA LEU A 195 -3.81 -30.56 -2.24
C LEU A 195 -4.55 -29.22 -2.29
N GLU A 196 -3.85 -28.15 -2.62
CA GLU A 196 -4.42 -26.80 -2.73
C GLU A 196 -4.87 -26.46 -4.16
N MET A 197 -4.73 -27.40 -5.10
CA MET A 197 -5.09 -27.22 -6.52
C MET A 197 -6.51 -27.73 -6.79
N GLU A 198 -7.01 -27.50 -8.01
CA GLU A 198 -8.28 -28.08 -8.46
C GLU A 198 -8.25 -29.61 -8.37
N ILE A 199 -9.38 -30.22 -7.97
CA ILE A 199 -9.55 -31.69 -7.91
C ILE A 199 -9.21 -32.34 -9.26
N SER A 200 -9.56 -31.68 -10.37
CA SER A 200 -9.26 -32.18 -11.71
C SER A 200 -7.75 -32.24 -12.00
N THR A 201 -6.96 -31.34 -11.41
CA THR A 201 -5.49 -31.35 -11.48
C THR A 201 -4.94 -32.48 -10.63
N TYR A 202 -5.43 -32.64 -9.41
CA TYR A 202 -5.06 -33.76 -8.53
C TYR A 202 -5.25 -35.11 -9.24
N ASP A 203 -6.44 -35.36 -9.81
CA ASP A 203 -6.78 -36.63 -10.47
C ASP A 203 -5.86 -36.93 -11.66
N GLN A 204 -5.50 -35.90 -12.45
CA GLN A 204 -4.60 -36.06 -13.59
C GLN A 204 -3.17 -36.38 -13.13
N VAL A 205 -2.71 -35.72 -12.08
CA VAL A 205 -1.38 -35.95 -11.50
C VAL A 205 -1.30 -37.34 -10.89
N ASP A 206 -2.28 -37.74 -10.07
CA ASP A 206 -2.31 -39.07 -9.43
C ASP A 206 -2.32 -40.21 -10.45
N LYS A 207 -3.16 -40.12 -11.49
CA LYS A 207 -3.18 -41.11 -12.58
C LYS A 207 -1.83 -41.23 -13.29
N SER A 208 -1.19 -40.10 -13.58
CA SER A 208 0.09 -40.09 -14.30
C SER A 208 1.23 -40.65 -13.45
N ILE A 209 1.27 -40.29 -12.16
CA ILE A 209 2.22 -40.83 -11.19
C ILE A 209 2.01 -42.34 -11.01
N ALA A 210 0.75 -42.78 -10.86
CA ALA A 210 0.43 -44.19 -10.69
C ALA A 210 0.90 -45.04 -11.88
N GLU A 211 0.80 -44.51 -13.11
CA GLU A 211 1.32 -45.18 -14.31
C GLU A 211 2.85 -45.38 -14.24
N ILE A 212 3.60 -44.35 -13.81
CA ILE A 212 5.05 -44.46 -13.58
C ILE A 212 5.38 -45.47 -12.47
N ILE A 213 4.69 -45.42 -11.33
CA ILE A 213 4.95 -46.34 -10.22
C ILE A 213 4.67 -47.79 -10.62
N ASN A 214 3.55 -48.06 -11.28
CA ASN A 214 3.21 -49.39 -11.75
C ASN A 214 4.26 -49.93 -12.73
N GLN A 215 4.71 -49.08 -13.67
CA GLN A 215 5.73 -49.49 -14.63
C GLN A 215 7.12 -49.62 -13.97
N THR A 216 7.42 -48.87 -12.91
CA THR A 216 8.64 -49.04 -12.09
C THR A 216 8.66 -50.43 -11.46
N ILE A 217 7.54 -50.84 -10.85
CA ILE A 217 7.38 -52.18 -10.26
C ILE A 217 7.51 -53.26 -11.34
N PHE A 218 6.93 -53.02 -12.53
CA PHE A 218 7.03 -53.95 -13.66
C PHE A 218 8.49 -54.13 -14.11
N VAL A 219 9.22 -53.03 -14.32
CA VAL A 219 10.65 -53.07 -14.68
C VAL A 219 11.47 -53.78 -13.60
N ARG A 220 11.25 -53.47 -12.32
CA ARG A 220 11.91 -54.16 -11.20
C ARG A 220 11.67 -55.66 -11.25
N ASN A 221 10.41 -56.09 -11.43
CA ASN A 221 10.08 -57.51 -11.42
C ASN A 221 10.65 -58.25 -12.64
N ASN A 222 10.67 -57.63 -13.83
CA ASN A 222 11.31 -58.20 -15.01
C ASN A 222 12.83 -58.29 -14.86
N LEU A 223 13.45 -57.31 -14.20
CA LEU A 223 14.88 -57.38 -13.89
C LEU A 223 15.23 -58.60 -13.03
N ILE A 224 14.30 -59.03 -12.17
CA ILE A 224 14.45 -60.19 -11.28
C ILE A 224 14.11 -61.52 -12.00
N ARG A 225 13.11 -61.53 -12.89
CA ARG A 225 12.49 -62.76 -13.42
C ARG A 225 12.71 -63.03 -14.91
N GLU A 226 12.80 -61.98 -15.74
CA GLU A 226 12.70 -62.06 -17.20
C GLU A 226 13.61 -61.01 -17.86
N ARG A 227 14.93 -61.21 -17.77
CA ARG A 227 15.91 -60.20 -18.22
C ARG A 227 15.91 -59.92 -19.71
N ASP A 228 15.51 -60.87 -20.55
CA ASP A 228 15.59 -60.72 -22.01
C ASP A 228 14.63 -59.64 -22.55
N THR A 229 13.57 -59.33 -21.81
CA THR A 229 12.57 -58.31 -22.18
C THR A 229 12.80 -56.97 -21.49
N ILE A 230 13.80 -56.85 -20.59
CA ILE A 230 13.97 -55.67 -19.73
C ILE A 230 14.10 -54.37 -20.52
N MET A 231 14.80 -54.39 -21.66
CA MET A 231 14.99 -53.18 -22.47
C MET A 231 13.70 -52.74 -23.18
N ALA A 232 12.81 -53.67 -23.53
CA ALA A 232 11.49 -53.32 -24.04
C ALA A 232 10.66 -52.65 -22.93
N GLU A 233 10.77 -53.14 -21.70
CA GLU A 233 10.06 -52.57 -20.55
C GLU A 233 10.62 -51.21 -20.11
N VAL A 234 11.93 -51.01 -20.16
CA VAL A 234 12.55 -49.70 -19.93
C VAL A 234 12.14 -48.69 -21.01
N LYS A 235 11.98 -49.11 -22.27
CA LYS A 235 11.46 -48.23 -23.34
C LYS A 235 10.02 -47.81 -23.06
N LYS A 236 9.14 -48.75 -22.66
CA LYS A 236 7.77 -48.43 -22.24
C LYS A 236 7.76 -47.48 -21.04
N TYR A 237 8.63 -47.71 -20.06
CA TYR A 237 8.78 -46.82 -18.91
C TYR A 237 9.17 -45.40 -19.28
N LYS A 238 10.18 -45.23 -20.16
CA LYS A 238 10.57 -43.91 -20.66
C LYS A 238 9.44 -43.22 -21.41
N PHE A 239 8.67 -43.95 -22.21
CA PHE A 239 7.48 -43.39 -22.87
C PHE A 239 6.44 -42.86 -21.86
N VAL A 240 6.18 -43.61 -20.78
CA VAL A 240 5.28 -43.17 -19.70
C VAL A 240 5.83 -41.93 -18.98
N ILE A 241 7.15 -41.85 -18.75
CA ILE A 241 7.81 -40.66 -18.21
C ILE A 241 7.56 -39.45 -19.10
N ASP A 242 7.80 -39.57 -20.41
CA ASP A 242 7.65 -38.46 -21.35
C ASP A 242 6.19 -37.99 -21.49
N LYS A 243 5.24 -38.94 -21.48
CA LYS A 243 3.81 -38.64 -21.39
C LYS A 243 3.48 -37.85 -20.12
N THR A 244 4.02 -38.27 -18.97
CA THR A 244 3.79 -37.60 -17.69
C THR A 244 4.40 -36.20 -17.67
N LYS A 245 5.61 -36.01 -18.21
CA LYS A 245 6.21 -34.67 -18.38
C LYS A 245 5.30 -33.74 -19.17
N LEU A 246 4.70 -34.23 -20.25
CA LEU A 246 3.78 -33.42 -21.06
C LEU A 246 2.54 -33.00 -20.27
N ILE A 247 1.98 -33.89 -19.45
CA ILE A 247 0.82 -33.60 -18.59
C ILE A 247 1.21 -32.55 -17.52
N LEU A 248 2.30 -32.78 -16.79
CA LEU A 248 2.79 -31.87 -15.76
C LEU A 248 3.10 -30.48 -16.34
N LYS A 249 3.72 -30.43 -17.52
CA LYS A 249 3.97 -29.17 -18.23
C LYS A 249 2.68 -28.42 -18.56
N LYS A 250 1.65 -29.12 -19.08
CA LYS A 250 0.36 -28.49 -19.38
C LYS A 250 -0.31 -27.91 -18.14
N ILE A 251 -0.18 -28.56 -16.99
CA ILE A 251 -0.70 -28.05 -15.71
C ILE A 251 0.04 -26.78 -15.31
N LEU A 252 1.39 -26.81 -15.36
CA LEU A 252 2.23 -25.64 -15.07
C LEU A 252 1.93 -24.45 -16.00
N ASP A 253 1.69 -24.71 -17.29
CA ASP A 253 1.40 -23.68 -18.29
C ASP A 253 -0.03 -23.13 -18.12
N LYS A 254 -1.02 -23.98 -17.78
CA LYS A 254 -2.42 -23.56 -17.56
C LYS A 254 -2.55 -22.61 -16.37
N GLU A 255 -1.81 -22.86 -15.30
CA GLU A 255 -1.89 -22.04 -14.08
C GLU A 255 -0.94 -20.83 -14.08
N ALA A 256 -0.14 -20.66 -15.13
CA ALA A 256 0.67 -19.46 -15.35
C ALA A 256 -0.02 -18.38 -16.21
N ALA A 257 -1.20 -18.69 -16.78
CA ALA A 257 -2.00 -17.82 -17.65
C ALA A 257 -3.21 -17.24 -16.90
#